data_AF-A0A699VVP9-F1
#
_entry.id   AF-A0A699VVP9-F1
#
_cell.length_a   1.000
_cell.length_b   1.000
_cell.length_c   1.000
_cell.angle_alpha   90.00
_cell.angle_beta   90.00
_cell.angle_gamma   90.00
#
_symmetry.space_group_name_H-M   'P 1'
#
loop_
_entity.id
_entity.type
_entity.pdbx_description
1 polymer ?
#
loop_
_entity_poly.entity_id
_entity_poly.type
_entity_poly.pdbx_seq_one_letter_code
_entity_poly.pdbx_strand_id
1 'polypeptide(L)' 'MINEGVNAALAARDATRNGEDSHTSGTGARRPVQAAREYSYSKFLKCKPLEYK' A
#
# COMPACT_ATOMS: atom_id res chain seq x y z
N MET A 1 38.12 -8.72 8.09
CA MET A 1 37.88 -7.29 8.40
C MET A 1 36.71 -6.73 7.58
N ILE A 2 35.57 -7.45 7.51
CA ILE A 2 34.41 -7.06 6.68
C ILE A 2 33.25 -6.51 7.53
N ASN A 3 33.25 -6.80 8.83
CA ASN A 3 32.13 -6.48 9.72
C ASN A 3 32.08 -4.99 10.12
N GLU A 4 33.21 -4.29 10.12
CA GLU A 4 33.29 -2.91 10.60
C GLU A 4 32.61 -1.93 9.65
N GLY A 5 32.84 -2.07 8.34
CA GLY A 5 32.18 -1.23 7.33
C GLY A 5 30.67 -1.48 7.21
N VAL A 6 30.23 -2.73 7.43
CA VAL A 6 28.80 -3.08 7.42
C VAL A 6 28.09 -2.48 8.64
N ASN A 7 28.71 -2.56 9.82
CA ASN A 7 28.15 -1.99 11.04
C ASN A 7 28.09 -0.46 10.97
N ALA A 8 29.11 0.19 10.40
CA ALA A 8 29.11 1.64 10.19
C ALA A 8 28.01 2.09 9.21
N ALA A 9 27.84 1.35 8.11
CA ALA A 9 26.78 1.64 7.13
C ALA A 9 25.37 1.40 7.70
N LEU A 10 25.21 0.38 8.56
CA LEU A 10 23.95 0.08 9.24
C LEU A 10 23.60 1.18 10.26
N ALA A 11 24.54 1.56 11.12
CA ALA A 11 24.36 2.62 12.11
C ALA A 11 24.02 3.97 11.46
N ALA A 12 24.66 4.30 10.33
CA ALA A 12 24.36 5.51 9.56
C ALA A 12 22.94 5.48 8.96
N ARG A 13 22.44 4.31 8.53
CA ARG A 13 21.07 4.16 8.05
C ARG A 13 20.06 4.33 9.17
N ASP A 14 20.28 3.68 10.31
CA ASP A 14 19.35 3.74 11.44
C ASP A 14 19.30 5.15 12.07
N ALA A 15 20.40 5.90 12.07
CA ALA A 15 20.44 7.29 12.54
C ALA A 15 19.57 8.25 11.71
N THR A 16 19.21 7.90 10.47
CA THR A 16 18.33 8.72 9.61
C THR A 16 16.85 8.37 9.74
N ARG A 17 16.51 7.31 10.50
CA ARG A 17 15.13 6.90 10.77
C ARG A 17 14.61 7.67 11.99
N ASN A 18 14.57 8.99 11.90
CA ASN A 18 13.80 9.78 12.86
C ASN A 18 12.34 9.32 12.75
N GLY A 19 11.83 8.75 13.84
CA GLY A 19 10.57 8.01 13.95
C GLY A 19 9.33 8.89 13.83
N GLU A 20 9.27 9.68 12.78
CA GLU A 20 8.09 10.44 12.39
C GLU A 20 7.52 9.84 11.11
N ASP A 21 7.20 8.54 11.20
CA ASP A 21 6.19 7.91 10.35
C ASP A 21 4.80 8.38 10.81
N SER A 22 4.63 9.71 10.83
CA SER A 22 3.35 10.36 11.06
C SER A 22 2.53 10.12 9.80
N HIS A 23 1.92 8.93 9.73
CA HIS A 23 0.80 8.66 8.84
C HIS A 23 -0.41 9.46 9.31
N THR A 24 -0.31 10.79 9.31
CA THR A 24 -1.49 11.64 9.23
C THR A 24 -1.95 11.56 7.78
N SER A 25 -2.50 10.41 7.41
CA SER A 25 -3.28 10.26 6.19
C SER A 25 -4.46 11.22 6.34
N GLY A 26 -4.25 12.45 5.88
CA GLY A 26 -5.21 13.53 5.93
C GLY A 26 -6.55 13.03 5.42
N THR A 27 -7.60 13.63 5.98
CA THR A 27 -9.03 13.41 5.76
C THR A 27 -9.38 13.18 4.28
N GLY A 28 -9.06 12.00 3.77
CA GLY A 28 -9.43 11.55 2.45
C GLY A 28 -10.90 11.21 2.55
N ALA A 29 -11.75 12.04 1.95
CA ALA A 29 -13.19 11.85 1.94
C ALA A 29 -13.50 10.37 1.75
N ARG A 30 -14.06 9.75 2.80
CA ARG A 30 -14.34 8.32 2.84
C ARG A 30 -15.22 8.04 1.64
N ARG A 31 -14.75 7.24 0.68
CA ARG A 31 -15.59 6.82 -0.44
C ARG A 31 -16.85 6.21 0.19
N PRO A 32 -18.06 6.70 -0.14
CA PRO A 32 -19.26 6.11 0.40
C PRO A 32 -19.25 4.63 0.03
N VAL A 33 -19.52 3.78 1.02
CA VAL A 33 -19.68 2.35 0.80
C VAL A 33 -20.74 2.21 -0.27
N GLN A 34 -20.35 1.70 -1.44
CA GLN A 34 -21.32 1.41 -2.49
C GLN A 34 -22.31 0.40 -1.91
N ALA A 35 -23.61 0.69 -2.07
CA ALA A 35 -24.65 -0.24 -1.64
C ALA A 35 -24.36 -1.63 -2.21
N ALA A 36 -24.58 -2.66 -1.40
CA ALA A 36 -24.41 -4.04 -1.84
C ALA A 36 -25.30 -4.27 -3.06
N ARG A 37 -24.70 -4.30 -4.24
CA ARG A 37 -25.41 -4.62 -5.47
C ARG A 37 -25.55 -6.12 -5.54
N GLU A 38 -26.78 -6.61 -5.59
CA GLU A 38 -27.04 -8.03 -5.87
C GLU A 38 -26.43 -8.36 -7.23
N TYR A 39 -25.31 -9.07 -7.20
CA TYR A 39 -24.60 -9.48 -8.39
C TYR A 39 -24.83 -10.96 -8.59
N SER A 40 -25.84 -11.29 -9.40
CA SER A 40 -26.08 -12.66 -9.83
C SER A 40 -24.89 -13.18 -10.64
N TYR A 41 -24.55 -14.46 -10.49
CA TYR A 41 -23.54 -15.14 -11.29
C TYR A 41 -23.77 -14.98 -12.80
N SER A 42 -25.03 -14.90 -13.24
CA SER A 42 -25.39 -14.61 -14.64
C SER A 42 -24.92 -13.24 -15.14
N LYS A 43 -24.81 -12.25 -14.25
CA LYS A 43 -24.29 -10.91 -14.55
C LYS A 43 -22.76 -10.93 -14.65
N PHE A 44 -22.10 -11.81 -13.90
CA PHE A 44 -20.65 -12.07 -14.02
C PHE A 44 -20.25 -12.63 -15.36
N LEU A 45 -20.97 -13.65 -15.83
CA LEU A 45 -20.70 -14.29 -17.12
C LEU A 45 -20.85 -13.34 -18.32
N LYS A 46 -21.56 -12.22 -18.16
CA LYS A 46 -21.75 -11.19 -19.20
C LYS A 46 -20.71 -10.06 -19.15
N CYS A 47 -19.86 -10.01 -18.13
CA CYS A 47 -18.81 -9.00 -18.05
C CYS A 47 -17.69 -9.33 -19.03
N LYS A 48 -17.31 -8.35 -19.85
CA LYS A 48 -16.14 -8.48 -20.72
C LYS A 48 -14.87 -8.41 -19.88
N PRO A 49 -13.85 -9.25 -20.17
CA PRO A 49 -12.54 -9.10 -19.57
C PRO A 49 -12.01 -7.69 -19.85
N LEU A 50 -11.42 -7.06 -18.84
CA LEU A 50 -10.63 -5.86 -19.05
C LEU A 50 -9.33 -6.29 -19.72
N GLU A 51 -9.03 -5.71 -20.88
CA GLU A 51 -7.73 -5.88 -21.52
C GLU A 51 -6.69 -5.08 -20.73
N TYR A 52 -5.78 -5.80 -20.07
CA TYR A 52 -4.60 -5.21 -19.45
C TYR A 52 -3.47 -5.23 -20.49
N LYS A 53 -2.91 -4.05 -20.77
CA LYS A 53 -1.75 -3.85 -21.64
C LYS A 53 -0.46 -4.06 -20.87
#